data_AF-A0A916FIA1-F1
#
_entry.id   AF-A0A916FIA1-F1
#
_cell.length_a   1.000
_cell.length_b   1.000
_cell.length_c   1.000
_cell.angle_alpha   90.00
_cell.angle_beta   90.00
_cell.angle_gamma   90.00
#
_symmetry.space_group_name_H-M   'P 1'
#
loop_
_entity.id
_entity.type
_entity.pdbx_description
1 polymer ?
#
loop_
_entity_poly.entity_id
_entity_poly.type
_entity_poly.pdbx_seq_one_letter_code
_entity_poly.pdbx_strand_id
1 'polypeptide(L)'
;MSYNTLWTVPDDLWRQVRRILPPDKPRGAPGRLALPHRQVLNGILYVLQTGCQWKALKTEWFGASSSIHARYQTWVELGVFERLFRLLLRQVGFEATHLGR
;
A
#
# COMPACT_ATOMS: atom_id res chain seq x y z
N MET A 1 -0.90 1.38 -23.97
CA MET A 1 -1.89 0.82 -23.03
C MET A 1 -1.21 -0.23 -22.16
N SER A 2 -0.86 0.08 -20.92
CA SER A 2 -0.35 -0.93 -19.97
C SER A 2 -1.53 -1.47 -19.17
N TYR A 3 -1.74 -2.78 -19.24
CA TYR A 3 -2.75 -3.44 -18.43
C TYR A 3 -2.42 -3.20 -16.96
N ASN A 4 -3.36 -2.59 -16.26
CA ASN A 4 -3.29 -2.32 -14.84
C ASN A 4 -3.17 -3.65 -14.11
N THR A 5 -1.95 -4.12 -13.84
CA THR A 5 -1.73 -5.14 -12.81
C THR A 5 -2.33 -4.57 -11.53
N LEU A 6 -3.49 -5.07 -11.14
CA LEU A 6 -4.41 -4.44 -10.17
C LEU A 6 -3.79 -4.14 -8.80
N TRP A 7 -2.64 -4.75 -8.50
CA TRP A 7 -1.85 -4.56 -7.28
C TRP A 7 -0.78 -3.46 -7.35
N THR A 8 -0.49 -2.91 -8.52
CA THR A 8 0.48 -1.82 -8.67
C THR A 8 -0.21 -0.49 -8.45
N VAL A 9 0.14 0.20 -7.36
CA VAL A 9 -0.43 1.52 -7.07
C VAL A 9 0.00 2.53 -8.14
N PRO A 10 -0.93 3.21 -8.86
CA PRO A 10 -0.60 4.25 -9.82
C PRO A 10 0.17 5.41 -9.18
N ASP A 11 1.00 6.11 -9.95
CA ASP A 11 1.86 7.18 -9.40
C ASP A 11 1.06 8.30 -8.73
N ASP A 12 -0.09 8.66 -9.29
CA ASP A 12 -0.96 9.72 -8.76
C ASP A 12 -1.56 9.36 -7.41
N LEU A 13 -1.99 8.11 -7.26
CA LEU A 13 -2.46 7.60 -5.98
C LEU A 13 -1.28 7.51 -5.01
N TRP A 14 -0.14 6.98 -5.45
CA TRP A 14 1.06 6.86 -4.63
C TRP A 14 1.53 8.20 -4.04
N ARG A 15 1.49 9.29 -4.83
CA ARG A 15 1.83 10.65 -4.36
C ARG A 15 0.98 11.12 -3.18
N GLN A 16 -0.26 10.62 -3.09
CA GLN A 16 -1.18 10.92 -2.01
C GLN A 16 -0.99 9.97 -0.83
N VAL A 17 -0.92 8.66 -1.10
CA VAL A 17 -0.73 7.63 -0.08
C VAL A 17 0.55 7.84 0.71
N ARG A 18 1.67 8.16 0.06
CA ARG A 18 2.96 8.36 0.73
C ARG A 18 2.95 9.43 1.83
N ARG A 19 1.99 10.37 1.79
CA ARG A 19 1.83 11.44 2.81
C ARG A 19 1.14 10.96 4.07
N ILE A 20 0.43 9.84 4.00
CA ILE A 20 -0.30 9.22 5.12
C ILE A 20 0.58 8.20 5.85
N LEU A 21 1.51 7.58 5.11
CA LEU A 21 2.38 6.55 5.65
C LEU A 21 3.32 7.14 6.72
N PRO A 22 3.62 6.35 7.78
CA PRO A 22 4.63 6.76 8.74
C PRO A 22 5.98 6.98 8.04
N PRO A 23 6.90 7.76 8.63
CA PRO A 23 8.24 7.91 8.08
C PRO A 23 8.94 6.55 8.01
N ASP A 24 9.73 6.35 6.94
CA ASP A 24 10.61 5.18 6.84
C ASP A 24 11.56 5.14 8.05
N LYS A 25 12.01 3.93 8.40
CA LYS A 25 13.05 3.76 9.42
C LYS A 25 14.25 4.67 9.06
N PRO A 26 14.77 5.48 10.00
CA PRO A 26 15.84 6.42 9.69
C PRO A 26 17.05 5.70 9.08
N ARG A 27 17.64 6.33 8.05
CA ARG A 27 18.82 5.82 7.34
C ARG A 27 19.96 5.66 8.35
N GLY A 28 20.43 4.42 8.56
CA GLY A 28 21.48 4.11 9.53
C GLY A 28 21.01 3.40 10.80
N ALA A 29 19.70 3.15 10.97
CA ALA A 29 19.24 2.32 12.08
C ALA A 29 19.71 0.86 11.93
N PRO A 30 20.17 0.20 13.01
CA PRO A 30 20.72 -1.15 12.93
C PRO A 30 19.72 -2.15 12.33
N GLY A 31 20.21 -3.03 11.45
CA GLY A 31 19.42 -4.08 10.78
C GLY A 31 19.29 -3.90 9.26
N ARG A 32 18.56 -4.83 8.63
CA ARG A 32 18.33 -4.86 7.17
C ARG A 32 17.58 -3.61 6.71
N LEU A 33 18.00 -3.03 5.58
CA LEU A 33 17.29 -1.93 4.91
C LEU A 33 15.79 -2.29 4.77
N ALA A 34 14.93 -1.37 5.18
CA ALA A 34 13.49 -1.55 5.07
C ALA A 34 13.07 -1.63 3.59
N LEU A 35 12.11 -2.50 3.29
CA LEU A 35 11.47 -2.53 1.97
C LEU A 35 10.80 -1.15 1.72
N PRO A 36 10.94 -0.58 0.51
CA PRO A 36 10.25 0.65 0.15
C PRO A 36 8.74 0.53 0.38
N HIS A 37 8.14 1.57 0.97
CA HIS A 37 6.71 1.55 1.30
C HIS A 37 5.79 1.22 0.12
N ARG A 38 6.12 1.66 -1.10
CA ARG A 38 5.34 1.33 -2.30
C ARG A 38 5.34 -0.16 -2.59
N GLN A 39 6.50 -0.81 -2.42
CA GLN A 39 6.66 -2.24 -2.65
C GLN A 39 5.87 -3.04 -1.61
N VAL A 40 5.92 -2.61 -0.34
CA VAL A 40 5.11 -3.20 0.73
C VAL A 40 3.63 -3.07 0.42
N LEU A 41 3.17 -1.87 0.04
CA LEU A 41 1.77 -1.62 -0.29
C LEU A 41 1.30 -2.48 -1.47
N ASN A 42 2.09 -2.59 -2.53
CA ASN A 42 1.77 -3.46 -3.66
C ASN A 42 1.64 -4.93 -3.23
N GLY A 43 2.54 -5.42 -2.36
CA GLY A 43 2.47 -6.78 -1.82
C GLY A 43 1.23 -7.03 -0.95
N ILE A 44 0.86 -6.04 -0.12
CA ILE A 44 -0.39 -6.09 0.67
C ILE A 44 -1.60 -6.15 -0.26
N LEU A 45 -1.68 -5.27 -1.27
CA LEU A 45 -2.79 -5.26 -2.23
C LEU A 45 -2.91 -6.57 -2.98
N TYR A 46 -1.79 -7.18 -3.38
CA TYR A 46 -1.78 -8.50 -4.01
C TYR A 46 -2.42 -9.56 -3.11
N VAL A 47 -2.05 -9.62 -1.82
CA VAL A 47 -2.64 -10.56 -0.85
C VAL A 47 -4.13 -10.30 -0.66
N LEU A 48 -4.52 -9.05 -0.46
CA LEU A 48 -5.92 -8.67 -0.25
C LEU A 48 -6.79 -8.98 -1.47
N GLN A 49 -6.24 -8.83 -2.67
CA GLN A 49 -6.96 -9.08 -3.91
C GLN A 49 -7.08 -10.57 -4.25
N THR A 50 -6.00 -11.34 -4.04
CA THR A 50 -5.97 -12.77 -4.39
C THR A 50 -6.49 -13.67 -3.28
N GLY A 51 -6.55 -13.17 -2.04
CA GLY A 51 -6.86 -13.97 -0.85
C GLY A 51 -5.78 -14.99 -0.50
N CYS A 52 -4.59 -14.93 -1.12
CA CYS A 52 -3.54 -15.91 -0.86
C CYS A 52 -2.98 -15.74 0.55
N GLN A 53 -2.46 -16.82 1.13
CA GLN A 53 -1.74 -16.73 2.40
C GLN A 53 -0.50 -15.84 2.26
N TRP A 54 -0.13 -15.10 3.31
CA TRP A 54 1.09 -14.28 3.32
C TRP A 54 2.36 -15.07 2.94
N LYS A 55 2.46 -16.34 3.37
CA LYS A 55 3.59 -17.21 3.03
C LYS A 55 3.64 -17.60 1.55
N ALA A 56 2.52 -17.55 0.84
CA ALA A 56 2.41 -17.85 -0.59
C ALA A 56 2.71 -16.62 -1.48
N LEU A 57 2.97 -15.46 -0.87
CA LEU A 57 3.34 -14.24 -1.60
C LEU A 57 4.68 -14.44 -2.34
N LYS A 58 4.69 -14.09 -3.63
CA LYS A 58 5.87 -14.16 -4.50
C LYS A 58 6.94 -13.17 -4.03
N THR A 59 7.90 -13.68 -3.26
CA THR A 59 8.97 -12.88 -2.65
C THR A 59 9.90 -12.23 -3.68
N GLU A 60 10.04 -12.86 -4.85
CA GLU A 60 10.73 -12.34 -6.03
C GLU A 60 10.17 -11.00 -6.53
N TRP A 61 8.87 -10.72 -6.32
CA TRP A 61 8.23 -9.49 -6.81
C TRP A 61 8.17 -8.39 -5.74
N PHE A 62 7.86 -8.77 -4.50
CA PHE A 62 7.54 -7.80 -3.44
C PHE A 62 8.56 -7.77 -2.29
N GLY A 63 9.49 -8.72 -2.25
CA GLY A 63 10.41 -8.91 -1.13
C GLY A 63 9.87 -9.88 -0.08
N ALA A 64 10.54 -9.95 1.07
CA ALA A 64 10.25 -10.94 2.10
C ALA A 64 8.81 -10.81 2.65
N SER A 65 8.01 -11.87 2.53
CA SER A 65 6.62 -11.90 2.97
C SER A 65 6.43 -11.59 4.45
N SER A 66 7.35 -12.04 5.31
CA SER A 66 7.37 -11.72 6.74
C SER A 66 7.53 -10.22 7.01
N SER A 67 8.36 -9.53 6.22
CA SER A 67 8.58 -8.09 6.34
C SER A 67 7.38 -7.27 5.88
N ILE A 68 6.64 -7.78 4.88
CA ILE A 68 5.40 -7.16 4.39
C ILE A 68 4.29 -7.36 5.42
N HIS A 69 4.10 -8.59 5.92
CA HIS A 69 3.07 -8.89 6.91
C HIS A 69 3.28 -8.11 8.22
N ALA A 70 4.52 -8.04 8.73
CA ALA A 70 4.82 -7.23 9.91
C ALA A 70 4.46 -5.75 9.69
N ARG A 71 4.73 -5.22 8.50
CA ARG A 71 4.41 -3.82 8.18
C ARG A 71 2.91 -3.59 8.00
N TYR A 72 2.21 -4.56 7.43
CA TYR A 72 0.76 -4.57 7.40
C TYR A 72 0.18 -4.43 8.81
N GLN A 73 0.65 -5.25 9.77
CA GLN A 73 0.20 -5.17 11.16
C GLN A 73 0.48 -3.79 11.78
N THR A 74 1.70 -3.27 11.63
CA THR A 74 2.04 -1.91 12.10
C THR A 74 1.15 -0.84 11.47
N TRP A 75 0.84 -0.94 10.18
CA TRP A 75 -0.02 0.02 9.48
C TRP A 75 -1.48 -0.08 9.90
N VAL A 76 -1.97 -1.28 10.25
CA VAL A 76 -3.28 -1.47 10.86
C VAL A 76 -3.32 -0.79 12.22
N GLU A 77 -2.35 -1.04 13.10
CA GLU A 77 -2.26 -0.43 14.44
C GLU A 77 -2.18 1.11 14.37
N LEU A 78 -1.46 1.65 13.38
CA LEU A 78 -1.37 3.07 13.15
C LEU A 78 -2.60 3.67 12.43
N GLY A 79 -3.61 2.88 12.08
CA GLY A 79 -4.80 3.37 11.36
C GLY A 79 -4.48 3.94 9.97
N VAL A 80 -3.45 3.43 9.30
CA VAL A 80 -3.07 3.87 7.94
C VAL A 80 -4.19 3.57 6.95
N PHE A 81 -4.77 2.38 7.02
CA PHE A 81 -5.82 1.94 6.09
C PHE A 81 -7.10 2.75 6.23
N GLU A 82 -7.47 3.15 7.45
CA GLU A 82 -8.62 4.03 7.63
C GLU A 82 -8.40 5.41 7.00
N ARG A 83 -7.19 5.97 7.15
CA ARG A 83 -6.81 7.24 6.53
C ARG A 83 -6.78 7.12 5.01
N LEU A 84 -6.29 5.99 4.49
CA LEU A 84 -6.34 5.65 3.07
C LEU A 84 -7.78 5.59 2.55
N PHE A 85 -8.66 4.89 3.26
CA PHE A 85 -10.07 4.75 2.88
C PHE A 85 -10.79 6.08 2.88
N ARG A 86 -10.57 6.93 3.90
CA ARG A 86 -11.08 8.32 3.93
C ARG A 86 -10.59 9.15 2.73
N LEU A 87 -9.33 8.98 2.31
CA LEU A 87 -8.79 9.67 1.14
C LEU A 87 -9.48 9.22 -0.17
N LEU A 88 -9.66 7.90 -0.34
CA LEU A 88 -10.33 7.33 -1.51
C LEU A 88 -11.81 7.74 -1.58
N LEU A 89 -12.52 7.71 -0.45
CA LEU A 89 -13.92 8.15 -0.38
C LEU A 89 -14.09 9.62 -0.77
N ARG A 90 -13.15 10.50 -0.39
CA ARG A 90 -13.19 11.91 -0.81
C ARG A 90 -13.03 12.06 -2.32
N GLN A 91 -12.18 11.25 -2.95
CA GLN A 91 -12.02 11.26 -4.40
C GLN A 91 -13.28 10.76 -5.10
N VAL A 92 -13.81 9.60 -4.69
CA VAL A 92 -15.01 9.03 -5.32
C VAL A 92 -16.26 9.90 -5.09
N GLY A 93 -16.41 10.46 -3.88
CA GLY A 93 -17.50 11.39 -3.57
C GLY A 93 -17.40 12.71 -4.33
N PHE A 94 -16.18 13.15 -4.67
CA PHE A 94 -15.96 14.32 -5.52
C PHE A 94 -16.42 14.06 -6.97
N GLU A 95 -16.07 12.91 -7.54
CA GLU A 95 -16.51 12.50 -8.89
C GLU A 95 -18.04 12.35 -8.99
N ALA A 96 -18.68 11.78 -7.97
CA ALA A 96 -20.14 11.64 -7.93
C ALA A 96 -20.88 13.00 -7.88
N THR A 97 -20.24 14.05 -7.36
CA THR A 97 -20.81 15.40 -7.32
C THR A 97 -20.66 16.14 -8.66
N HIS A 98 -19.75 15.70 -9.53
CA HIS A 98 -19.51 16.32 -10.85
C HIS A 98 -20.22 15.62 -12.02
N LEU A 99 -20.72 14.41 -11.84
CA LEU A 99 -21.51 13.67 -12.85
C LEU A 99 -23.04 13.83 -12.67
N GLY A 100 -23.47 14.65 -11.72
CA GLY A 100 -24.88 15.00 -11.48
C GLY A 100 -25.29 16.34 -12.10
N ARG A 101 -25.02 16.55 -13.39
CA ARG A 101 -25.68 17.60 -14.19
C ARG A 101 -25.71 17.24 -15.67
#